data_AF-F9UD05-F1
#
_entry.id   AF-F9UD05-F1
#
_cell.length_a   1.000
_cell.length_b   1.000
_cell.length_c   1.000
_cell.angle_alpha   90.00
_cell.angle_beta   90.00
_cell.angle_gamma   90.00
#
_symmetry.space_group_name_H-M   'P 1'
#
loop_
_entity.id
_entity.type
_entity.pdbx_description
1 polymer ?
#
loop_
_entity_poly.entity_id
_entity_poly.type
_entity_poly.pdbx_seq_one_letter_code
_entity_poly.pdbx_strand_id
1 'polypeptide(L)'
;MQQIERRVIALERRSIHVADGFVKHLNADDAKFNRRIARRHSASGLDFDLFVRIMPDDDVRRLHALHMGVLAKLGVSIDDLPNDDSP
;
A
#
# COMPACT_ATOMS: atom_id res chain seq x y z
N MET A 1 -0.39 -15.75 -4.79
CA MET A 1 0.56 -14.75 -4.29
C MET A 1 0.81 -13.63 -5.27
N GLN A 2 1.43 -13.93 -6.43
CA GLN A 2 1.92 -12.92 -7.38
C GLN A 2 0.90 -11.85 -7.81
N GLN A 3 -0.40 -12.17 -7.84
CA GLN A 3 -1.43 -11.19 -8.20
C GLN A 3 -1.67 -10.12 -7.11
N ILE A 4 -1.58 -10.47 -5.82
CA ILE A 4 -1.81 -9.51 -4.72
C ILE A 4 -0.59 -8.59 -4.57
N GLU A 5 0.62 -9.13 -4.69
CA GLU A 5 1.86 -8.34 -4.71
C GLU A 5 1.82 -7.28 -5.82
N ARG A 6 1.48 -7.68 -7.05
CA ARG A 6 1.34 -6.75 -8.18
C ARG A 6 0.30 -5.66 -7.92
N ARG A 7 -0.81 -5.99 -7.24
CA ARG A 7 -1.84 -5.01 -6.88
C ARG A 7 -1.34 -4.02 -5.83
N VAL A 8 -0.65 -4.49 -4.80
CA VAL A 8 -0.04 -3.61 -3.77
C VAL A 8 0.97 -2.66 -4.40
N ILE A 9 1.85 -3.19 -5.27
CA ILE A 9 2.84 -2.40 -6.00
C ILE A 9 2.14 -1.35 -6.89
N ALA A 10 1.12 -1.75 -7.64
CA ALA A 10 0.37 -0.82 -8.48
C ALA A 10 -0.29 0.30 -7.65
N LEU A 11 -0.91 -0.04 -6.52
CA LEU A 11 -1.54 0.94 -5.62
C LEU A 11 -0.52 1.94 -5.08
N GLU A 12 0.68 1.47 -4.74
CA GLU A 12 1.72 2.34 -4.19
C GLU A 12 2.36 3.24 -5.24
N ARG A 13 2.57 2.74 -6.46
CA ARG A 13 3.00 3.56 -7.61
C ARG A 13 1.97 4.63 -7.94
N ARG A 14 0.68 4.29 -7.88
CA ARG A 14 -0.41 5.27 -8.02
C ARG A 14 -0.56 6.22 -6.82
N SER A 15 0.44 6.24 -5.92
CA SER A 15 0.55 7.19 -4.83
C SER A 15 -0.66 7.20 -3.91
N ILE A 16 -1.22 6.02 -3.58
CA ILE A 16 -2.37 5.90 -2.67
C ILE A 16 -2.10 6.55 -1.30
N HIS A 17 -0.85 6.61 -0.86
CA HIS A 17 -0.44 7.30 0.36
C HIS A 17 -0.44 8.84 0.24
N VAL A 18 -0.39 9.39 -0.99
CA VAL A 18 -0.48 10.83 -1.31
C VAL A 18 -1.93 11.28 -1.45
N ALA A 19 -2.89 10.35 -1.55
CA ALA A 19 -4.30 10.69 -1.37
C ALA A 19 -4.47 11.33 0.02
N ASP A 20 -4.69 12.65 0.02
CA ASP A 20 -4.67 13.50 1.20
C ASP A 20 -5.64 12.94 2.25
N GLY A 21 -5.09 12.26 3.25
CA GLY A 21 -5.89 11.59 4.28
C GLY A 21 -5.80 10.07 4.36
N PHE A 22 -4.97 9.38 3.57
CA PHE A 22 -4.81 7.93 3.69
C PHE A 22 -4.61 7.47 5.15
N VAL A 23 -3.67 8.08 5.87
CA VAL A 23 -3.42 7.80 7.30
C VAL A 23 -4.59 8.23 8.19
N LYS A 24 -5.34 9.28 7.82
CA LYS A 24 -6.52 9.77 8.57
C LYS A 24 -7.68 8.79 8.52
N HIS A 25 -7.75 7.93 7.50
CA HIS A 25 -8.79 6.92 7.33
C HIS A 25 -8.45 5.56 7.97
N LEU A 26 -7.26 5.42 8.55
CA LEU A 26 -6.85 4.21 9.26
C LEU A 26 -7.39 4.22 10.69
N ASN A 27 -7.86 3.07 11.16
CA ASN A 27 -8.04 2.86 12.60
C ASN A 27 -6.66 2.73 13.29
N ALA A 28 -6.65 2.66 14.62
CA ALA A 28 -5.40 2.60 15.40
C ALA A 28 -4.51 1.40 15.04
N ASP A 29 -5.10 0.24 14.78
CA ASP A 29 -4.38 -1.00 14.48
C ASP A 29 -3.79 -0.97 13.06
N ASP A 30 -4.54 -0.48 12.09
CA ASP A 30 -4.10 -0.32 10.71
C ASP A 30 -3.03 0.77 10.60
N ALA A 31 -3.16 1.87 11.34
CA ALA A 31 -2.12 2.89 11.43
C ALA A 31 -0.83 2.33 12.05
N LYS A 32 -0.94 1.49 13.09
CA LYS A 32 0.22 0.81 13.70
C LYS A 32 0.87 -0.16 12.72
N PHE A 33 0.06 -0.94 12.00
CA PHE A 33 0.54 -1.86 10.97
C PHE A 33 1.24 -1.11 9.83
N ASN A 34 0.61 -0.08 9.27
CA ASN A 34 1.17 0.71 8.17
C ASN A 34 2.51 1.34 8.57
N ARG A 35 2.60 1.94 9.77
CA ARG A 35 3.87 2.47 10.30
C ARG A 35 4.94 1.39 10.46
N ARG A 36 4.57 0.18 10.85
CA ARG A 36 5.52 -0.95 10.97
C ARG A 36 6.07 -1.35 9.60
N ILE A 37 5.20 -1.44 8.59
CA ILE A 37 5.60 -1.73 7.21
C ILE A 37 6.52 -0.64 6.68
N ALA A 38 6.15 0.64 6.81
CA ALA A 38 6.97 1.76 6.38
C ALA A 38 8.38 1.74 7.02
N ARG A 39 8.47 1.50 8.33
CA ARG A 39 9.77 1.38 9.02
C ARG A 39 10.60 0.21 8.52
N ARG A 40 9.97 -0.95 8.28
CA ARG A 40 10.67 -2.13 7.73
C ARG A 40 11.17 -1.87 6.32
N HIS A 41 10.38 -1.21 5.49
CA HIS A 41 10.78 -0.81 4.14
C HIS A 41 11.98 0.12 4.20
N SER A 42 11.92 1.21 4.97
CA SER A 42 13.06 2.13 5.14
C SER A 42 14.32 1.46 5.68
N ALA A 43 14.18 0.53 6.62
CA ALA A 43 15.32 -0.21 7.18
C ALA A 43 15.91 -1.25 6.22
N SER A 44 15.15 -1.72 5.23
CA SER A 44 15.59 -2.73 4.28
C SER A 44 16.55 -2.19 3.22
N GLY A 45 16.48 -0.88 2.91
CA GLY A 45 17.22 -0.27 1.81
C GLY A 45 16.80 -0.75 0.41
N LEU A 46 15.71 -1.53 0.31
CA LEU A 46 15.16 -2.01 -0.95
C LEU A 46 14.19 -1.01 -1.54
N ASP A 47 14.05 -1.00 -2.87
CA ASP A 47 12.87 -0.40 -3.50
C ASP A 47 11.60 -1.12 -3.03
N PHE A 48 10.45 -0.45 -3.17
CA PHE A 48 9.19 -0.95 -2.65
C PHE A 48 8.74 -2.25 -3.33
N ASP A 49 9.01 -2.42 -4.62
CA ASP A 49 8.63 -3.62 -5.38
C ASP A 49 9.35 -4.86 -4.86
N LEU A 50 10.68 -4.78 -4.67
CA LEU A 50 11.49 -5.84 -4.10
C LEU A 50 11.11 -6.10 -2.65
N PHE A 51 10.83 -5.05 -1.88
CA PHE A 51 10.37 -5.17 -0.51
C PHE A 51 9.05 -5.97 -0.41
N VAL A 52 8.05 -5.66 -1.23
CA VAL A 52 6.77 -6.39 -1.26
C VAL A 52 6.96 -7.87 -1.63
N ARG A 53 7.89 -8.18 -2.54
CA ARG A 53 8.17 -9.58 -2.96
C ARG A 53 8.80 -10.44 -1.87
N ILE A 54 9.48 -9.83 -0.89
CA ILE A 54 10.10 -10.54 0.23
C ILE A 54 9.28 -10.45 1.52
N MET A 55 8.17 -9.71 1.51
CA MET A 55 7.28 -9.62 2.66
C MET A 55 6.57 -10.97 2.91
N PRO A 56 6.29 -11.33 4.17
CA PRO A 56 5.41 -12.44 4.46
C PRO A 56 4.04 -12.29 3.79
N ASP A 57 3.49 -13.37 3.23
CA ASP A 57 2.24 -13.36 2.48
C ASP A 57 1.08 -12.71 3.24
N ASP A 58 0.99 -12.94 4.55
CA ASP A 58 -0.07 -12.37 5.39
C ASP A 58 0.08 -10.86 5.55
N ASP A 59 1.32 -10.35 5.61
CA ASP A 59 1.56 -8.91 5.63
C ASP A 59 1.19 -8.29 4.26
N VAL A 60 1.49 -8.96 3.14
CA VAL A 60 1.12 -8.48 1.80
C VAL A 60 -0.41 -8.44 1.63
N ARG A 61 -1.11 -9.49 2.06
CA ARG A 61 -2.58 -9.54 2.04
C ARG A 61 -3.20 -8.46 2.92
N ARG A 62 -2.63 -8.24 4.12
CA ARG A 62 -3.11 -7.22 5.05
C ARG A 62 -2.88 -5.81 4.50
N LEU A 63 -1.72 -5.56 3.88
CA LEU A 63 -1.42 -4.29 3.24
C LEU A 63 -2.38 -4.00 2.08
N HIS A 64 -2.64 -5.00 1.23
CA HIS A 64 -3.66 -4.90 0.19
C HIS A 64 -5.04 -4.59 0.75
N ALA A 65 -5.50 -5.31 1.79
CA ALA A 65 -6.79 -5.07 2.42
C ALA A 65 -6.90 -3.66 3.02
N LEU A 66 -5.81 -3.17 3.63
CA LEU A 66 -5.72 -1.82 4.16
C LEU A 66 -5.89 -0.77 3.05
N HIS A 67 -5.18 -0.93 1.93
CA HIS A 67 -5.28 -0.03 0.78
C HIS A 67 -6.71 0.01 0.22
N MET A 68 -7.30 -1.16 -0.02
CA MET A 68 -8.68 -1.27 -0.50
C MET A 68 -9.69 -0.66 0.46
N GLY A 69 -9.51 -0.88 1.77
CA GLY A 69 -10.38 -0.31 2.80
C GLY A 69 -10.32 1.22 2.85
N VAL A 70 -9.15 1.82 2.62
CA VAL A 70 -9.01 3.27 2.52
C VAL A 70 -9.67 3.80 1.24
N LEU A 71 -9.44 3.17 0.08
CA LEU A 71 -10.10 3.57 -1.18
C LEU A 71 -11.62 3.53 -1.08
N ALA A 72 -12.16 2.48 -0.47
CA ALA A 72 -13.60 2.36 -0.23
C ALA A 72 -14.14 3.50 0.66
N LYS A 73 -13.39 3.93 1.68
CA LYS A 73 -13.77 5.07 2.53
C LYS A 73 -13.68 6.41 1.81
N LEU A 74 -12.74 6.55 0.88
CA LEU A 74 -12.58 7.73 0.05
C LEU A 74 -13.60 7.79 -1.10
N GLY A 75 -14.30 6.68 -1.38
CA GLY A 75 -15.19 6.58 -2.55
C GLY A 75 -14.43 6.60 -3.88
N VAL A 76 -13.15 6.23 -3.87
CA VAL A 76 -12.26 6.27 -5.04
C VAL A 76 -12.11 4.87 -5.61
N SER A 77 -12.34 4.69 -6.92
CA SER A 77 -12.00 3.43 -7.59
C SER A 77 -10.50 3.33 -7.80
N ILE A 78 -9.96 2.11 -7.80
CA ILE A 78 -8.57 1.88 -8.22
C ILE A 78 -8.33 2.44 -9.62
N ASP A 79 -9.30 2.30 -10.51
CA ASP A 79 -9.22 2.75 -11.91
C ASP A 79 -9.16 4.27 -12.05
N ASP A 80 -9.60 5.01 -11.03
CA ASP A 80 -9.55 6.48 -11.00
C ASP A 80 -8.22 7.01 -10.45
N LEU A 81 -7.39 6.13 -9.88
CA LEU A 81 -6.07 6.53 -9.39
C LEU A 81 -5.13 6.80 -10.59
N PRO A 82 -4.40 7.93 -10.60
CA PRO A 82 -3.49 8.26 -11.68
C PRO A 82 -2.42 7.17 -11.82
N ASN A 83 -2.19 6.68 -13.04
CA ASN A 83 -1.01 5.86 -13.30
C ASN A 83 0.22 6.76 -13.17
N ASP A 84 1.11 6.41 -12.24
CA ASP A 84 2.45 6.95 -12.25
C ASP A 84 3.25 6.17 -13.30
N ASP A 85 3.02 6.52 -14.58
CA ASP A 85 3.87 6.15 -15.71
C ASP A 85 5.07 7.10 -15.78
N SER A 86 5.73 7.36 -14.64
CA SER A 86 7.01 8.06 -14.65
C SER A 86 8.03 7.17 -15.39
N PRO A 87 8.67 7.67 -16.47
CA PRO A 87 9.57 6.90 -17.33
C PRO A 87 10.81 6.35 -16.64
#